data_AF-A0A1G3A7U1-F1
#
_entry.id   AF-A0A1G3A7U1-F1
#
_cell.length_a   1.000
_cell.length_b   1.000
_cell.length_c   1.000
_cell.angle_alpha   90.00
_cell.angle_beta   90.00
_cell.angle_gamma   90.00
#
_symmetry.space_group_name_H-M   'P 1'
#
loop_
_entity.id
_entity.type
_entity.pdbx_description
1 polymer ?
#
loop_
_entity_poly.entity_id
_entity_poly.type
_entity_poly.pdbx_seq_one_letter_code
_entity_poly.pdbx_strand_id
1 'polypeptide(L)'
;MWIESFPCLKEIMDFYFSEHPKPEREFQQLIARENNDSTISNESEYFISDVEVADSDYVSRFDPRFYIASFAGYGLHTDCMLTLSQFRRIVSRMKTRMPTQQEINELVGFLPRLYGEQLTPIKKWNGGRQGQDGVFIMPGPEYDPVVDEFFRVASKECWADYDYPPEEAGRMLENPDVIKTADINQIKTMLTYCVRGERFCDGHWSAMIEGGHVRRLLERLAEI
;
A
#
# COMPACT_ATOMS: atom_id res chain seq x y z
N MET A 1 5.32 11.59 -23.36
CA MET A 1 4.67 12.59 -22.47
C MET A 1 5.23 12.33 -21.07
N TRP A 2 5.82 13.29 -20.35
CA TRP A 2 6.65 13.03 -19.14
C TRP A 2 5.99 12.15 -18.05
N ILE A 3 4.65 12.10 -18.04
CA ILE A 3 3.81 11.22 -17.21
C ILE A 3 4.17 9.74 -17.39
N GLU A 4 4.60 9.31 -18.59
CA GLU A 4 5.00 7.94 -18.90
C GLU A 4 6.31 7.54 -18.19
N SER A 5 7.09 8.50 -17.71
CA SER A 5 8.39 8.27 -17.03
C SER A 5 8.27 8.27 -15.50
N PHE A 6 7.10 8.59 -14.95
CA PHE A 6 6.87 8.71 -13.51
C PHE A 6 7.13 7.40 -12.72
N PRO A 7 6.72 6.20 -13.20
CA PRO A 7 6.98 4.95 -12.49
C PRO A 7 8.48 4.65 -12.33
N CYS A 8 9.26 4.85 -13.39
CA CYS A 8 10.72 4.64 -13.40
C CYS A 8 11.44 5.59 -12.43
N LEU A 9 11.01 6.86 -12.38
CA LEU A 9 11.59 7.85 -11.46
C LEU A 9 11.28 7.53 -9.99
N LYS A 10 10.11 6.94 -9.72
CA LYS A 10 9.72 6.50 -8.38
C LYS A 10 10.54 5.28 -7.94
N GLU A 11 10.75 4.31 -8.83
CA GLU A 11 11.58 3.14 -8.55
C GLU A 11 13.03 3.53 -8.21
N ILE A 12 13.59 4.49 -8.94
CA ILE A 12 14.92 5.05 -8.65
C ILE A 12 14.96 5.73 -7.27
N MET A 13 13.91 6.47 -6.89
CA MET A 13 13.82 7.09 -5.57
C MET A 13 13.64 6.06 -4.45
N ASP A 14 12.79 5.06 -4.64
CA ASP A 14 12.52 4.02 -3.65
C ASP A 14 13.78 3.17 -3.39
N PHE A 15 14.54 2.85 -4.45
CA PHE A 15 15.86 2.20 -4.31
C PHE A 15 16.86 3.09 -3.55
N TYR A 16 16.96 4.37 -3.90
CA TYR A 16 17.85 5.31 -3.22
C TYR A 16 17.50 5.52 -1.73
N PHE A 17 16.22 5.61 -1.38
CA PHE A 17 15.78 5.78 0.02
C PHE A 17 15.81 4.50 0.84
N SER A 18 15.89 3.33 0.20
CA SER A 18 16.16 2.08 0.90
C SER A 18 17.57 2.03 1.51
N GLU A 19 18.53 2.72 0.87
CA GLU A 19 19.93 2.81 1.33
C GLU A 19 20.22 4.12 2.11
N HIS A 20 19.42 5.16 1.90
CA HIS A 20 19.58 6.47 2.53
C HIS A 20 18.29 6.90 3.26
N PRO A 21 18.10 6.47 4.52
CA PRO A 21 16.94 6.85 5.33
C PRO A 21 16.92 8.37 5.52
N LYS A 22 15.81 9.01 5.14
CA LYS A 22 15.67 10.46 5.29
C LYS A 22 14.88 10.85 6.54
N PRO A 23 15.34 11.89 7.27
CA PRO A 23 14.57 12.55 8.34
C PRO A 23 13.26 13.20 7.87
N GLU A 24 13.03 13.25 6.55
CA GLU A 24 11.87 13.88 5.91
C GLU A 24 10.53 13.35 6.44
N ARG A 25 10.45 12.07 6.82
CA ARG A 25 9.27 11.48 7.47
C ARG A 25 8.98 12.09 8.84
N GLU A 26 10.01 12.43 9.61
CA GLU A 26 9.84 13.10 10.92
C GLU A 26 9.39 14.55 10.73
N PHE A 27 9.92 15.25 9.72
CA PHE A 27 9.44 16.58 9.35
C PHE A 27 7.99 16.56 8.84
N GLN A 28 7.60 15.55 8.05
CA GLN A 28 6.21 15.38 7.60
C GLN A 28 5.25 15.12 8.78
N GLN A 29 5.65 14.30 9.75
CA GLN A 29 4.85 14.06 10.95
C GLN A 29 4.81 15.27 11.89
N LEU A 30 5.89 16.05 11.98
CA LEU A 30 5.93 17.30 12.74
C LEU A 30 4.99 18.34 12.13
N ILE A 31 5.02 18.51 10.81
CA ILE A 31 4.11 19.40 10.07
C ILE A 31 2.65 18.97 10.31
N ALA A 32 2.34 17.67 10.21
CA ALA A 32 0.99 17.16 10.47
C ALA A 32 0.48 17.43 11.90
N ARG A 33 1.37 17.46 12.91
CA ARG A 33 1.03 17.79 14.29
C ARG A 33 0.82 19.29 14.49
N GLU A 34 1.73 20.13 13.99
CA GLU A 34 1.58 21.60 14.05
C GLU A 34 0.33 22.09 13.32
N ASN A 35 -0.08 21.38 12.25
CA ASN A 35 -1.31 21.66 11.51
C ASN A 35 -2.59 21.40 12.31
N ASN A 36 -2.59 20.39 13.19
CA ASN A 36 -3.80 19.95 13.89
C ASN A 36 -3.93 20.51 15.31
N ASP A 37 -2.82 20.79 16.00
CA ASP A 37 -2.81 21.10 17.44
C ASP A 37 -2.20 22.45 17.83
N SER A 38 -1.76 23.30 16.88
CA SER A 38 -1.19 24.63 17.21
C SER A 38 -2.24 25.75 17.19
N THR A 39 -2.03 26.79 18.01
CA THR A 39 -2.85 28.01 18.03
C THR A 39 -2.75 28.84 16.75
N ILE A 40 -1.73 28.60 15.92
CA ILE A 40 -1.46 29.29 14.65
C ILE A 40 -2.07 28.53 13.45
N SER A 41 -2.64 27.32 13.66
CA SER A 41 -3.28 26.53 12.59
C SER A 41 -4.45 27.26 11.92
N ASN A 42 -5.02 28.25 12.62
CA ASN A 42 -6.13 29.06 12.11
C ASN A 42 -5.68 30.32 11.32
N GLU A 43 -4.37 30.58 11.18
CA GLU A 43 -3.87 31.84 10.57
C GLU A 43 -2.92 31.66 9.37
N SER A 44 -2.63 30.44 8.89
CA SER A 44 -1.77 30.23 7.70
C SER A 44 -2.57 29.84 6.45
N GLU A 45 -2.23 30.39 5.27
CA GLU A 45 -2.99 30.22 4.01
C GLU A 45 -2.70 28.93 3.22
N TYR A 46 -1.73 28.08 3.59
CA TYR A 46 -1.55 26.75 2.98
C TYR A 46 -1.03 25.72 3.97
N PHE A 47 -1.67 24.55 3.98
CA PHE A 47 -1.25 23.36 4.71
C PHE A 47 -1.25 22.16 3.76
N ILE A 48 -0.16 21.37 3.75
CA ILE A 48 -0.07 20.13 2.98
C ILE A 48 -0.24 18.97 3.96
N SER A 49 -1.29 18.18 3.76
CA SER A 49 -1.47 16.87 4.37
C SER A 49 -1.59 15.84 3.25
N ASP A 50 -0.89 14.73 3.40
CA ASP A 50 -1.06 13.54 2.59
C ASP A 50 -2.52 13.04 2.74
N VAL A 51 -3.19 12.76 1.62
CA VAL A 51 -4.57 12.24 1.60
C VAL A 51 -4.52 10.83 1.02
N GLU A 52 -4.49 9.84 1.91
CA GLU A 52 -4.46 8.43 1.50
C GLU A 52 -5.85 7.85 1.20
N VAL A 53 -6.91 8.42 1.80
CA VAL A 53 -8.31 8.03 1.60
C VAL A 53 -9.19 9.27 1.54
N ALA A 54 -10.08 9.33 0.55
CA ALA A 54 -11.11 10.36 0.44
C ALA A 54 -12.47 9.68 0.25
N ASP A 55 -13.29 9.71 1.31
CA ASP A 55 -14.67 9.24 1.31
C ASP A 55 -15.49 10.06 0.30
N SER A 56 -16.22 9.39 -0.60
CA SER A 56 -17.05 10.03 -1.62
C SER A 56 -18.38 10.53 -1.10
N ASP A 57 -18.85 9.99 0.03
CA ASP A 57 -20.17 10.30 0.59
C ASP A 57 -20.12 11.45 1.61
N TYR A 58 -18.92 11.83 2.05
CA TYR A 58 -18.68 12.99 2.89
C TYR A 58 -18.21 14.20 2.08
N VAL A 59 -19.03 15.26 2.07
CA VAL A 59 -18.60 16.58 1.59
C VAL A 59 -17.63 17.16 2.61
N SER A 60 -16.33 16.91 2.41
CA SER A 60 -15.27 17.65 3.10
C SER A 60 -15.46 19.16 2.86
N ARG A 61 -15.35 19.98 3.91
CA ARG A 61 -15.34 21.45 3.80
C ARG A 61 -14.06 22.00 3.15
N PHE A 62 -13.07 21.14 2.95
CA PHE A 62 -11.78 21.44 2.32
C PHE A 62 -11.67 20.71 0.98
N ASP A 63 -11.15 21.39 -0.05
CA ASP A 63 -10.85 20.81 -1.38
C ASP A 63 -9.36 20.44 -1.43
N PRO A 64 -8.97 19.20 -1.04
CA PRO A 64 -7.58 18.79 -1.04
C PRO A 64 -7.00 18.82 -2.46
N ARG A 65 -5.81 19.43 -2.58
CA ARG A 65 -5.04 19.50 -3.82
C ARG A 65 -3.82 18.59 -3.75
N PHE A 66 -3.65 17.78 -4.79
CA PHE A 66 -2.51 16.89 -4.96
C PHE A 66 -1.44 17.61 -5.76
N TYR A 67 -0.27 17.80 -5.14
CA TYR A 67 0.81 18.58 -5.74
C TYR A 67 1.86 17.71 -6.44
N ILE A 68 2.15 18.01 -7.70
CA ILE A 68 3.25 17.39 -8.44
C ILE A 68 4.47 18.32 -8.41
N ALA A 69 5.42 18.02 -7.52
CA ALA A 69 6.61 18.86 -7.31
C ALA A 69 7.52 18.98 -8.55
N SER A 70 7.50 17.99 -9.45
CA SER A 70 8.45 17.90 -10.58
C SER A 70 8.38 19.04 -11.59
N PHE A 71 7.26 19.79 -11.68
CA PHE A 71 7.07 20.87 -12.67
C PHE A 71 6.90 22.26 -12.07
N ALA A 72 6.86 22.36 -10.74
CA ALA A 72 6.61 23.61 -10.05
C ALA A 72 7.69 24.67 -10.29
N GLY A 73 8.94 24.25 -10.53
CA GLY A 73 10.06 25.14 -10.82
C GLY A 73 10.00 25.83 -12.19
N TYR A 74 9.08 25.45 -13.08
CA TYR A 74 8.94 26.01 -14.42
C TYR A 74 7.81 27.03 -14.55
N GLY A 75 7.33 27.60 -13.44
CA GLY A 75 6.21 28.55 -13.43
C GLY A 75 4.83 27.91 -13.59
N LEU A 76 4.75 26.58 -13.49
CA LEU A 76 3.52 25.79 -13.62
C LEU A 76 2.91 25.44 -12.25
N HIS A 77 3.14 26.26 -11.23
CA HIS A 77 2.77 25.96 -9.85
C HIS A 77 1.27 25.64 -9.69
N THR A 78 0.39 26.44 -10.29
CA THR A 78 -1.06 26.23 -10.25
C THR A 78 -1.48 24.98 -11.05
N ASP A 79 -0.80 24.69 -12.15
CA ASP A 79 -1.07 23.50 -12.98
C ASP A 79 -0.59 22.20 -12.31
N CYS A 80 0.32 22.30 -11.34
CA CYS A 80 0.79 21.18 -10.51
C CYS A 80 -0.17 20.85 -9.37
N MET A 81 -1.21 21.66 -9.11
CA MET A 81 -2.19 21.50 -8.03
C MET A 81 -3.46 20.80 -8.54
N LEU A 82 -3.46 19.48 -8.51
CA LEU A 82 -4.57 18.67 -9.03
C LEU A 82 -5.71 18.55 -8.01
N THR A 83 -6.94 18.69 -8.47
CA THR A 83 -8.11 18.24 -7.69
C THR A 83 -8.06 16.71 -7.48
N LEU A 84 -8.79 16.22 -6.48
CA LEU A 84 -8.99 14.78 -6.27
C LEU A 84 -9.48 14.07 -7.54
N SER A 85 -10.40 14.67 -8.30
CA SER A 85 -10.91 14.07 -9.54
C SER A 85 -9.86 14.02 -10.65
N GLN A 86 -9.05 15.07 -10.80
CA GLN A 86 -7.95 15.10 -11.77
C GLN A 86 -6.85 14.11 -11.40
N PHE A 87 -6.49 14.03 -10.12
CA PHE A 87 -5.51 13.08 -9.62
C PHE A 87 -6.00 11.63 -9.77
N ARG A 88 -7.24 11.32 -9.34
CA ARG A 88 -7.88 10.03 -9.57
C ARG A 88 -7.87 9.65 -11.04
N ARG A 89 -8.17 10.56 -11.96
CA ARG A 89 -8.13 10.28 -13.40
C ARG A 89 -6.72 9.97 -13.94
N ILE A 90 -5.68 10.49 -13.31
CA ILE A 90 -4.28 10.20 -13.70
C ILE A 90 -3.89 8.83 -13.15
N VAL A 91 -4.15 8.57 -11.87
CA VAL A 91 -3.85 7.29 -11.22
C VAL A 91 -4.68 6.16 -11.84
N SER A 92 -5.96 6.40 -12.15
CA SER A 92 -6.85 5.40 -12.74
C SER A 92 -6.54 5.03 -14.19
N ARG A 93 -5.67 5.82 -14.84
CA ARG A 93 -5.12 5.48 -16.15
C ARG A 93 -3.87 4.60 -16.05
N MET A 94 -3.27 4.50 -14.87
CA MET A 94 -2.14 3.61 -14.62
C MET A 94 -2.64 2.19 -14.37
N LYS A 95 -3.17 1.57 -15.44
CA LYS A 95 -3.41 0.13 -15.42
C LYS A 95 -2.07 -0.57 -15.45
N THR A 96 -1.83 -1.41 -14.46
CA THR A 96 -0.63 -2.23 -14.41
C THR A 96 -0.74 -3.36 -15.44
N ARG A 97 0.40 -3.75 -16.00
CA ARG A 97 0.45 -4.83 -16.99
C ARG A 97 -0.04 -6.16 -16.39
N MET A 98 -0.37 -7.10 -17.28
CA MET A 98 -0.62 -8.48 -16.85
C MET A 98 0.69 -9.16 -16.40
N PRO A 99 0.61 -10.01 -15.36
CA PRO A 99 1.74 -10.83 -14.97
C PRO A 99 2.06 -11.85 -16.09
N THR A 100 3.34 -12.15 -16.23
CA THR A 100 3.82 -13.22 -17.12
C THR A 100 3.65 -14.58 -16.44
N GLN A 101 3.72 -15.67 -17.21
CA GLN A 101 3.70 -17.02 -16.63
C GLN A 101 4.81 -17.25 -15.61
N GLN A 102 5.99 -16.65 -15.81
CA GLN A 102 7.09 -16.76 -14.86
C GLN A 102 6.76 -16.10 -13.52
N GLU A 103 6.12 -14.93 -13.54
CA GLU A 103 5.70 -14.23 -12.32
C GLU A 103 4.55 -14.96 -11.63
N ILE A 104 3.63 -15.54 -12.39
CA ILE A 104 2.58 -16.44 -11.87
C ILE A 104 3.23 -17.61 -11.13
N ASN A 105 4.17 -18.30 -11.78
CA ASN A 105 4.87 -19.43 -11.19
C ASN A 105 5.70 -19.03 -9.96
N GLU A 106 6.27 -17.82 -9.94
CA GLU A 106 6.99 -17.26 -8.79
C GLU A 106 6.05 -17.17 -7.57
N LEU A 107 4.86 -16.57 -7.71
CA LEU A 107 3.88 -16.50 -6.61
C LEU A 107 3.37 -17.88 -6.19
N VAL A 108 3.01 -18.74 -7.15
CA VAL A 108 2.53 -20.10 -6.86
C VAL A 108 3.59 -20.93 -6.12
N GLY A 109 4.88 -20.70 -6.41
CA GLY A 109 6.00 -21.36 -5.72
C GLY A 109 6.07 -21.09 -4.22
N PHE A 110 5.39 -20.05 -3.70
CA PHE A 110 5.30 -19.81 -2.26
C PHE A 110 4.31 -20.72 -1.55
N LEU A 111 3.38 -21.38 -2.27
CA LEU A 111 2.35 -22.23 -1.65
C LEU A 111 2.95 -23.32 -0.73
N PRO A 112 3.91 -24.17 -1.17
CA PRO A 112 4.52 -25.15 -0.27
C PRO A 112 5.39 -24.53 0.83
N ARG A 113 5.86 -23.29 0.66
CA ARG A 113 6.73 -22.60 1.63
C ARG A 113 5.90 -21.95 2.74
N LEU A 114 4.79 -21.32 2.40
CA LEU A 114 3.87 -20.64 3.32
C LEU A 114 3.01 -21.61 4.12
N TYR A 115 2.68 -22.78 3.56
CA TYR A 115 1.80 -23.76 4.20
C TYR A 115 2.53 -25.05 4.58
N GLY A 116 3.85 -25.00 4.71
CA GLY A 116 4.64 -26.09 5.30
C GLY A 116 4.36 -26.23 6.80
N GLU A 117 4.52 -27.43 7.35
CA GLU A 117 4.13 -27.80 8.74
C GLU A 117 4.80 -26.95 9.85
N GLN A 118 5.86 -26.20 9.53
CA GLN A 118 6.67 -25.47 10.50
C GLN A 118 6.55 -23.94 10.41
N LEU A 119 5.80 -23.41 9.44
CA LEU A 119 5.71 -21.96 9.27
C LEU A 119 4.75 -21.35 10.30
N THR A 120 5.26 -20.38 11.07
CA THR A 120 4.45 -19.46 11.89
C THR A 120 4.57 -18.07 11.28
N PRO A 121 3.51 -17.46 10.72
CA PRO A 121 3.63 -16.22 9.98
C PRO A 121 4.24 -15.08 10.81
N ILE A 122 3.81 -14.90 12.06
CA ILE A 122 4.42 -13.96 13.01
C ILE A 122 5.32 -14.73 13.97
N LYS A 123 6.64 -14.50 13.88
CA LYS A 123 7.61 -15.10 14.81
C LYS A 123 7.52 -14.52 16.20
N LYS A 124 7.29 -13.21 16.28
CA LYS A 124 7.34 -12.47 17.52
C LYS A 124 6.60 -11.15 17.38
N TRP A 125 5.99 -10.69 18.46
CA TRP A 125 5.57 -9.30 18.60
C TRP A 125 6.68 -8.51 19.29
N ASN A 126 7.22 -7.51 18.61
CA ASN A 126 8.15 -6.54 19.17
C ASN A 126 7.37 -5.41 19.86
N GLY A 127 8.02 -4.63 20.73
CA GLY A 127 7.40 -3.49 21.42
C GLY A 127 6.41 -3.88 22.53
N GLY A 128 5.53 -2.94 22.91
CA GLY A 128 4.46 -3.14 23.89
C GLY A 128 4.91 -3.13 25.36
N ARG A 129 6.20 -2.94 25.65
CA ARG A 129 6.75 -2.80 27.00
C ARG A 129 7.44 -1.45 27.12
N GLN A 130 7.23 -0.77 28.25
CA GLN A 130 7.92 0.47 28.57
C GLN A 130 9.42 0.17 28.79
N GLY A 131 10.29 0.82 28.01
CA GLY A 131 11.73 0.71 28.17
C GLY A 131 12.19 1.31 29.51
N GLN A 132 13.39 0.92 29.98
CA GLN A 132 13.97 1.42 31.24
C GLN A 132 14.16 2.94 31.24
N ASP A 133 14.22 3.55 30.05
CA ASP A 133 14.47 4.98 29.84
C ASP A 133 13.15 5.78 29.70
N GLY A 134 11.99 5.14 29.94
CA GLY A 134 10.67 5.74 29.77
C GLY A 134 10.17 5.80 28.32
N VAL A 135 10.98 5.38 27.34
CA VAL A 135 10.59 5.28 25.93
C VAL A 135 9.61 4.12 25.73
N PHE A 136 8.44 4.41 25.16
CA PHE A 136 7.45 3.42 24.78
C PHE A 136 7.61 3.06 23.30
N ILE A 137 7.88 1.78 23.02
CA ILE A 137 7.93 1.26 21.65
C ILE A 137 6.58 0.64 21.33
N MET A 138 5.90 1.16 20.30
CA MET A 138 4.64 0.60 19.82
C MET A 138 4.82 -0.87 19.42
N PRO A 139 3.86 -1.75 19.78
CA PRO A 139 3.95 -3.14 19.40
C PRO A 139 3.87 -3.29 17.88
N GLY A 140 4.60 -4.25 17.32
CA GLY A 140 4.57 -4.56 15.89
C GLY A 140 5.07 -5.98 15.60
N PRO A 141 4.55 -6.66 14.55
CA PRO A 141 4.89 -8.03 14.25
C PRO A 141 6.27 -8.14 13.60
N GLU A 142 6.99 -9.21 13.95
CA GLU A 142 8.16 -9.71 13.23
C GLU A 142 7.71 -10.94 12.45
N TYR A 143 7.66 -10.80 11.12
CA TYR A 143 7.21 -11.86 10.23
C TYR A 143 8.31 -12.90 9.97
N ASP A 144 7.90 -14.12 9.60
CA ASP A 144 8.83 -15.08 9.02
C ASP A 144 9.36 -14.54 7.67
N PRO A 145 10.67 -14.68 7.37
CA PRO A 145 11.26 -14.20 6.12
C PRO A 145 10.55 -14.67 4.85
N VAL A 146 9.91 -15.84 4.86
CA VAL A 146 9.11 -16.33 3.73
C VAL A 146 7.87 -15.47 3.51
N VAL A 147 7.24 -14.99 4.58
CA VAL A 147 6.09 -14.09 4.52
C VAL A 147 6.50 -12.74 3.95
N ASP A 148 7.61 -12.16 4.46
CA ASP A 148 8.17 -10.91 3.94
C ASP A 148 8.51 -11.04 2.45
N GLU A 149 9.16 -12.14 2.05
CA GLU A 149 9.52 -12.41 0.68
C GLU A 149 8.28 -12.51 -0.22
N PHE A 150 7.26 -13.24 0.23
CA PHE A 150 5.99 -13.38 -0.50
C PHE A 150 5.31 -12.03 -0.71
N PHE A 151 5.08 -11.25 0.36
CA PHE A 151 4.38 -9.97 0.26
C PHE A 151 5.20 -8.93 -0.51
N ARG A 152 6.53 -8.99 -0.46
CA ARG A 152 7.39 -8.20 -1.35
C ARG A 152 7.16 -8.55 -2.82
N VAL A 153 7.12 -9.83 -3.18
CA VAL A 153 6.84 -10.26 -4.57
C VAL A 153 5.41 -9.89 -4.99
N ALA A 154 4.42 -10.13 -4.12
CA ALA A 154 3.02 -9.78 -4.35
C ALA A 154 2.79 -8.26 -4.46
N SER A 155 3.74 -7.44 -4.00
CA SER A 155 3.68 -5.97 -4.11
C SER A 155 4.24 -5.41 -5.43
N LYS A 156 4.83 -6.25 -6.28
CA LYS A 156 5.35 -5.82 -7.60
C LYS A 156 4.22 -5.23 -8.47
N GLU A 157 4.58 -4.30 -9.36
CA GLU A 157 3.62 -3.56 -10.21
C GLU A 157 2.65 -4.48 -10.95
N CYS A 158 3.12 -5.61 -11.50
CA CYS A 158 2.27 -6.54 -12.26
C CYS A 158 1.10 -7.13 -11.46
N TRP A 159 1.17 -7.11 -10.12
CA TRP A 159 0.15 -7.60 -9.19
C TRP A 159 -0.74 -6.51 -8.62
N ALA A 160 -0.29 -5.26 -8.66
CA ALA A 160 -1.00 -4.14 -8.04
C ALA A 160 -2.22 -3.71 -8.88
N ASP A 161 -3.35 -3.50 -8.23
CA ASP A 161 -4.54 -2.83 -8.76
C ASP A 161 -4.72 -1.50 -8.03
N TYR A 162 -4.30 -0.39 -8.64
CA TYR A 162 -4.31 0.92 -7.99
C TYR A 162 -5.72 1.49 -7.80
N ASP A 163 -6.70 1.00 -8.56
CA ASP A 163 -8.11 1.42 -8.48
C ASP A 163 -8.96 0.42 -7.68
N TYR A 164 -8.34 -0.54 -6.99
CA TYR A 164 -9.07 -1.61 -6.30
C TYR A 164 -10.07 -1.03 -5.28
N PRO A 165 -11.36 -1.43 -5.33
CA PRO A 165 -12.35 -1.07 -4.32
C PRO A 165 -12.16 -1.93 -3.05
N PRO A 166 -11.71 -1.38 -1.90
CA PRO A 166 -11.32 -2.20 -0.75
C PRO A 166 -12.47 -3.04 -0.18
N GLU A 167 -13.69 -2.49 -0.11
CA GLU A 167 -14.87 -3.21 0.40
C GLU A 167 -15.27 -4.38 -0.51
N GLU A 168 -15.17 -4.22 -1.82
CA GLU A 168 -15.45 -5.28 -2.76
C GLU A 168 -14.35 -6.35 -2.74
N ALA A 169 -13.09 -5.94 -2.67
CA ALA A 169 -11.95 -6.86 -2.54
C ALA A 169 -12.06 -7.73 -1.27
N GLY A 170 -12.42 -7.13 -0.13
CA GLY A 170 -12.71 -7.85 1.11
C GLY A 170 -13.85 -8.86 0.96
N ARG A 171 -15.00 -8.43 0.38
CA ARG A 171 -16.14 -9.32 0.13
C ARG A 171 -15.80 -10.49 -0.81
N MET A 172 -14.97 -10.27 -1.83
CA MET A 172 -14.51 -11.34 -2.72
C MET A 172 -13.63 -12.35 -1.97
N LEU A 173 -12.72 -11.88 -1.10
CA LEU A 173 -11.84 -12.73 -0.30
C LEU A 173 -12.58 -13.60 0.72
N GLU A 174 -13.69 -13.09 1.26
CA GLU A 174 -14.56 -13.81 2.19
C GLU A 174 -15.34 -14.95 1.52
N ASN A 175 -15.54 -14.90 0.20
CA ASN A 175 -16.34 -15.88 -0.55
C ASN A 175 -15.45 -16.86 -1.35
N PRO A 176 -15.27 -18.11 -0.88
CA PRO A 176 -14.42 -19.08 -1.56
C PRO A 176 -14.89 -19.43 -2.98
N ASP A 177 -16.19 -19.34 -3.26
CA ASP A 177 -16.74 -19.68 -4.58
C ASP A 177 -16.41 -18.60 -5.62
N VAL A 178 -16.31 -17.34 -5.20
CA VAL A 178 -15.82 -16.25 -6.05
C VAL A 178 -14.37 -16.49 -6.43
N ILE A 179 -13.54 -16.91 -5.47
CA ILE A 179 -12.11 -17.17 -5.71
C ILE A 179 -11.91 -18.30 -6.72
N LYS A 180 -12.70 -19.37 -6.67
CA LYS A 180 -12.59 -20.52 -7.60
C LYS A 180 -12.78 -20.14 -9.06
N THR A 181 -13.61 -19.13 -9.35
CA THR A 181 -13.90 -18.69 -10.72
C THR A 181 -13.20 -17.38 -11.08
N ALA A 182 -12.38 -16.83 -10.18
CA ALA A 182 -11.77 -15.53 -10.36
C ALA A 182 -10.87 -15.50 -11.60
N ASP A 183 -10.93 -14.40 -12.34
CA ASP A 183 -9.96 -14.08 -13.39
C ASP A 183 -8.71 -13.40 -12.80
N ILE A 184 -7.69 -13.21 -13.64
CA ILE A 184 -6.41 -12.63 -13.21
C ILE A 184 -6.54 -11.20 -12.66
N ASN A 185 -7.50 -10.40 -13.15
CA ASN A 185 -7.70 -9.05 -12.64
C ASN A 185 -8.33 -9.09 -11.25
N GLN A 186 -9.33 -9.93 -11.05
CA GLN A 186 -9.94 -10.13 -9.73
C GLN A 186 -8.92 -10.65 -8.71
N ILE A 187 -8.01 -11.54 -9.12
CA ILE A 187 -6.90 -11.99 -8.27
C ILE A 187 -5.96 -10.84 -7.93
N LYS A 188 -5.61 -9.96 -8.88
CA LYS A 188 -4.81 -8.74 -8.61
C LYS A 188 -5.49 -7.81 -7.62
N THR A 189 -6.80 -7.58 -7.77
CA THR A 189 -7.61 -6.77 -6.85
C THR A 189 -7.57 -7.35 -5.42
N MET A 190 -7.83 -8.65 -5.28
CA MET A 190 -7.78 -9.35 -3.99
C MET A 190 -6.38 -9.40 -3.38
N LEU A 191 -5.34 -9.64 -4.19
CA LEU A 191 -3.96 -9.67 -3.73
C LEU A 191 -3.50 -8.28 -3.28
N THR A 192 -3.93 -7.22 -3.97
CA THR A 192 -3.67 -5.84 -3.57
C THR A 192 -4.27 -5.53 -2.20
N TYR A 193 -5.48 -6.01 -1.93
CA TYR A 193 -6.09 -5.90 -0.60
C TYR A 193 -5.23 -6.57 0.47
N CYS A 194 -4.83 -7.84 0.25
CA CYS A 194 -3.97 -8.57 1.18
C CYS A 194 -2.64 -7.84 1.45
N VAL A 195 -2.00 -7.30 0.41
CA VAL A 195 -0.71 -6.58 0.53
C VAL A 195 -0.90 -5.28 1.32
N ARG A 196 -1.92 -4.49 0.99
CA ARG A 196 -2.09 -3.14 1.55
C ARG A 196 -2.70 -3.12 2.95
N GLY A 197 -3.42 -4.17 3.35
CA GLY A 197 -4.08 -4.24 4.65
C GLY A 197 -3.15 -4.09 5.85
N GLU A 198 -1.88 -4.49 5.71
CA GLU A 198 -0.87 -4.34 6.79
C GLU A 198 -0.62 -2.88 7.19
N ARG A 199 -0.88 -1.93 6.30
CA ARG A 199 -0.75 -0.49 6.62
C ARG A 199 -1.79 -0.02 7.63
N PHE A 200 -2.90 -0.73 7.74
CA PHE A 200 -4.06 -0.34 8.55
C PHE A 200 -4.23 -1.20 9.80
N CYS A 201 -3.72 -2.43 9.77
CA CYS A 201 -3.79 -3.35 10.88
C CYS A 201 -2.53 -4.22 10.90
N ASP A 202 -1.68 -3.99 11.90
CA ASP A 202 -0.55 -4.86 12.18
C ASP A 202 -1.05 -6.31 12.37
N GLY A 203 -0.39 -7.26 11.72
CA GLY A 203 -0.80 -8.67 11.74
C GLY A 203 -1.76 -9.07 10.62
N HIS A 204 -2.16 -8.13 9.76
CA HIS A 204 -3.07 -8.41 8.64
C HIS A 204 -2.52 -9.49 7.71
N TRP A 205 -1.23 -9.44 7.37
CA TRP A 205 -0.58 -10.48 6.56
C TRP A 205 -0.70 -11.88 7.17
N SER A 206 -0.52 -11.99 8.49
CA SER A 206 -0.75 -13.25 9.22
C SER A 206 -2.19 -13.71 9.07
N ALA A 207 -3.15 -12.82 9.31
CA ALA A 207 -4.57 -13.15 9.23
C ALA A 207 -4.96 -13.64 7.82
N MET A 208 -4.40 -13.04 6.76
CA MET A 208 -4.67 -13.46 5.37
C MET A 208 -4.09 -14.84 5.04
N ILE A 209 -2.94 -15.19 5.63
CA ILE A 209 -2.31 -16.51 5.47
C ILE A 209 -3.07 -17.55 6.30
N GLU A 210 -3.28 -17.29 7.59
CA GLU A 210 -3.92 -18.23 8.54
C GLU A 210 -5.40 -18.48 8.20
N GLY A 211 -6.11 -17.46 7.71
CA GLY A 211 -7.47 -17.60 7.17
C GLY A 211 -7.55 -18.35 5.83
N GLY A 212 -6.41 -18.73 5.27
CA GLY A 212 -6.29 -19.45 4.00
C GLY A 212 -6.71 -18.62 2.78
N HIS A 213 -6.86 -17.30 2.90
CA HIS A 213 -7.21 -16.42 1.80
C HIS A 213 -6.10 -16.43 0.75
N VAL A 214 -4.84 -16.25 1.19
CA VAL A 214 -3.67 -16.35 0.31
C VAL A 214 -3.57 -17.73 -0.32
N ARG A 215 -3.88 -18.80 0.42
CA ARG A 215 -3.85 -20.17 -0.11
C ARG A 215 -4.77 -20.33 -1.30
N ARG A 216 -6.04 -19.94 -1.14
CA ARG A 216 -7.06 -20.07 -2.18
C ARG A 216 -6.72 -19.25 -3.42
N LEU A 217 -6.16 -18.05 -3.23
CA LEU A 217 -5.66 -17.22 -4.34
C LEU A 217 -4.53 -17.91 -5.11
N LEU A 218 -3.54 -18.48 -4.40
CA LEU A 218 -2.41 -19.15 -5.04
C LEU A 218 -2.82 -20.47 -5.72
N GLU A 219 -3.72 -21.24 -5.11
CA GLU A 219 -4.30 -22.43 -5.72
C GLU A 219 -5.05 -22.08 -7.00
N ARG A 220 -5.86 -21.01 -6.98
CA ARG A 220 -6.54 -20.52 -8.17
C ARG A 220 -5.56 -20.04 -9.24
N LEU A 221 -4.53 -19.29 -8.84
CA LEU A 221 -3.53 -18.75 -9.75
C LEU A 221 -2.73 -19.87 -10.45
N ALA A 222 -2.59 -21.04 -9.82
CA ALA A 222 -1.96 -22.22 -10.43
C ALA A 222 -2.79 -22.88 -11.53
N GLU A 223 -4.08 -22.57 -11.64
CA GLU A 223 -5.00 -23.11 -12.65
C GLU A 223 -5.13 -22.23 -13.90
N ILE A 224 -4.57 -21.01 -13.87
CA ILE A 224 -4.63 -20.00 -14.94
C ILE A 224 -3.36 -20.06 -15.78
#